data_AF-A0A8X6J9C0-F1
#
_entry.id   AF-A0A8X6J9C0-F1
#
_cell.length_a   1.000
_cell.length_b   1.000
_cell.length_c   1.000
_cell.angle_alpha   90.00
_cell.angle_beta   90.00
_cell.angle_gamma   90.00
#
_symmetry.space_group_name_H-M   'P 1'
#
loop_
_entity.id
_entity.type
_entity.pdbx_description
1 polymer ?
#
loop_
_entity_poly.entity_id
_entity_poly.type
_entity_poly.pdbx_seq_one_letter_code
_entity_poly.pdbx_strand_id
1 'polypeptide(L)' 'MNQQRKTWTPGNEEVVIRLVKDNPSTSSQALAQQVGLFQSIVWRILTATQMREPHLHYAQLLQPEDHQLHR' A
#
# COMPACT_ATOMS: atom_id res chain seq x y z
N MET A 1 -7.06 -27.36 1.67
CA MET A 1 -6.46 -26.21 2.38
C MET A 1 -7.59 -25.37 2.96
N ASN A 2 -7.79 -25.45 4.28
CA ASN A 2 -8.87 -24.73 4.98
C ASN A 2 -8.42 -23.27 5.18
N GLN A 3 -8.63 -22.41 4.19
CA GLN A 3 -8.36 -20.98 4.33
C GLN A 3 -9.41 -20.40 5.28
N GLN A 4 -9.11 -20.42 6.57
CA GLN A 4 -9.86 -19.69 7.59
C GLN A 4 -10.12 -18.28 7.04
N ARG A 5 -11.40 -17.89 7.00
CA ARG A 5 -11.84 -16.58 6.52
C ARG A 5 -11.23 -15.51 7.41
N LYS A 6 -10.01 -15.06 7.08
CA LYS A 6 -9.33 -13.98 7.80
C LYS A 6 -10.16 -12.72 7.57
N THR A 7 -11.00 -12.45 8.54
CA THR A 7 -12.01 -11.40 8.49
C THR A 7 -11.31 -10.10 8.86
N TRP A 8 -11.77 -9.00 8.27
CA TRP A 8 -11.35 -7.68 8.68
C TRP A 8 -11.79 -7.48 10.13
N THR A 9 -10.84 -7.14 11.00
CA THR A 9 -11.08 -6.79 12.40
C THR A 9 -10.38 -5.46 12.72
N PRO A 10 -10.86 -4.71 13.73
CA PRO A 10 -10.21 -3.48 14.16
C PRO A 10 -8.74 -3.68 14.55
N GLY A 11 -8.39 -4.82 15.16
CA GLY A 11 -7.01 -5.12 15.53
C GLY A 11 -6.08 -5.33 14.32
N ASN A 12 -6.58 -5.98 13.26
CA ASN A 12 -5.83 -6.17 12.02
C ASN A 12 -5.61 -4.84 11.28
N GLU A 13 -6.60 -3.95 11.34
CA GLU A 13 -6.50 -2.60 10.77
C GLU A 13 -5.42 -1.77 11.46
N GLU A 14 -5.37 -1.76 12.78
CA GLU A 14 -4.36 -1.00 13.54
C GLU A 14 -2.93 -1.49 13.25
N VAL A 15 -2.75 -2.80 13.08
CA VAL A 15 -1.45 -3.40 12.70
C VAL A 15 -1.04 -2.96 11.29
N VAL A 16 -1.95 -3.03 10.31
CA VAL A 16 -1.67 -2.58 8.93
C VAL A 16 -1.29 -1.10 8.92
N ILE A 17 -2.04 -0.26 9.64
CA ILE A 17 -1.76 1.17 9.78
C ILE A 17 -0.36 1.43 10.35
N ARG A 18 0.01 0.74 11.44
CA ARG A 18 1.33 0.91 12.07
C ARG A 18 2.46 0.51 11.11
N LEU A 19 2.31 -0.60 10.38
CA LEU A 19 3.32 -1.06 9.42
C LEU A 19 3.51 -0.08 8.26
N VAL A 20 2.42 0.52 7.76
CA VAL A 20 2.53 1.56 6.72
C VAL A 20 3.16 2.84 7.25
N LYS A 21 2.87 3.24 8.49
CA LYS A 21 3.51 4.40 9.11
C LYS A 21 5.01 4.19 9.34
N ASP A 22 5.41 2.98 9.75
CA ASP A 22 6.82 2.64 9.99
C ASP A 22 7.61 2.53 8.68
N ASN A 23 6.99 2.00 7.63
CA ASN A 23 7.61 1.87 6.32
C ASN A 23 6.61 2.15 5.18
N PRO A 24 6.43 3.42 4.77
CA PRO A 24 5.42 3.83 3.79
C PRO A 24 5.71 3.34 2.36
N SER A 25 6.94 2.92 2.07
CA SER A 25 7.33 2.35 0.78
C SER A 25 6.94 0.86 0.63
N THR A 26 6.39 0.25 1.68
CA THR A 26 6.01 -1.16 1.66
C THR A 26 4.79 -1.41 0.77
N SER A 27 4.89 -2.39 -0.12
CA SER A 27 3.77 -2.77 -1.00
C SER A 27 2.62 -3.42 -0.22
N SER A 28 1.38 -3.25 -0.69
CA SER A 28 0.21 -3.88 -0.08
C SER A 28 0.29 -5.41 -0.07
N GLN A 29 1.05 -6.01 -1.00
CA GLN A 29 1.30 -7.46 -1.02
C GLN A 29 2.26 -7.89 0.10
N ALA A 30 3.33 -7.14 0.34
CA ALA A 30 4.25 -7.42 1.44
C ALA A 30 3.56 -7.26 2.80
N LEU A 31 2.77 -6.20 2.97
CA LEU A 31 1.93 -6.00 4.17
C LEU A 31 0.95 -7.16 4.38
N ALA A 32 0.31 -7.64 3.30
CA ALA A 32 -0.59 -8.77 3.36
C ALA A 32 0.10 -10.06 3.81
N GLN A 33 1.32 -10.33 3.33
CA GLN A 33 2.10 -11.47 3.80
C GLN A 33 2.53 -11.32 5.27
N GLN A 34 2.93 -10.13 5.68
CA GLN A 34 3.42 -9.86 7.04
C GLN A 34 2.31 -9.99 8.10
N VAL A 35 1.11 -9.47 7.81
CA VAL A 35 -0.08 -9.60 8.69
C VAL A 35 -0.83 -10.92 8.43
N GLY A 36 -0.43 -11.64 7.37
CA GLY A 36 -1.07 -12.85 6.89
C GLY A 36 -2.48 -12.62 6.34
N LEU A 37 -2.85 -11.41 5.96
CA LEU A 37 -4.17 -11.08 5.40
C LEU A 37 -4.20 -11.26 3.88
N PHE A 38 -5.41 -11.23 3.31
CA PHE A 38 -5.53 -11.07 1.86
C PHE A 38 -5.17 -9.64 1.47
N GLN A 39 -4.48 -9.51 0.33
CA GLN A 39 -4.10 -8.20 -0.23
C GLN A 39 -5.33 -7.31 -0.46
N SER A 40 -6.49 -7.87 -0.80
CA SER A 40 -7.75 -7.13 -0.94
C SER A 40 -8.24 -6.51 0.37
N ILE A 41 -8.01 -7.16 1.52
CA ILE A 41 -8.36 -6.64 2.84
C ILE A 41 -7.43 -5.49 3.22
N VAL A 42 -6.12 -5.68 3.01
CA VAL A 42 -5.11 -4.63 3.22
C VAL A 42 -5.43 -3.42 2.34
N TRP A 43 -5.75 -3.64 1.06
CA TRP A 43 -6.13 -2.58 0.14
C TRP A 43 -7.36 -1.79 0.63
N ARG A 44 -8.36 -2.50 1.15
CA ARG A 44 -9.58 -1.89 1.69
C ARG A 44 -9.32 -1.10 2.97
N ILE A 45 -8.45 -1.59 3.86
CA ILE A 45 -7.98 -0.87 5.06
C ILE A 45 -7.26 0.43 4.67
N LEU A 46 -6.31 0.36 3.75
CA LEU A 46 -5.54 1.54 3.32
C LEU A 46 -6.40 2.60 2.64
N THR A 47 -7.43 2.16 1.91
CA THR A 47 -8.39 3.06 1.26
C THR A 47 -9.33 3.70 2.28
N ALA A 48 -9.85 2.93 3.25
CA ALA A 48 -10.74 3.43 4.30
C ALA A 48 -10.04 4.43 5.24
N THR A 49 -8.75 4.25 5.47
CA THR A 49 -7.93 5.09 6.38
C THR A 49 -7.27 6.27 5.67
N GLN A 50 -7.49 6.44 4.36
CA GLN A 50 -6.85 7.46 3.52
C GLN A 50 -5.31 7.45 3.57
N MET A 51 -4.69 6.37 4.07
CA MET A 51 -3.22 6.25 4.15
C MET A 51 -2.56 5.93 2.83
N ARG A 52 -3.37 5.53 1.84
CA ARG A 52 -2.93 5.54 0.47
C ARG A 52 -3.16 6.93 -0.09
N GLU A 53 -2.14 7.78 -0.02
CA GLU A 53 -2.04 8.84 -1.01
C GLU A 53 -2.07 8.14 -2.38
N PRO A 54 -3.06 8.40 -3.25
CA PRO A 54 -2.96 7.94 -4.61
C PRO A 54 -1.62 8.49 -5.12
N HIS A 55 -0.83 7.63 -5.75
CA HIS A 55 0.48 7.95 -6.30
C HIS A 55 0.42 8.97 -7.47
N LEU A 56 -0.50 9.94 -7.44
CA LEU A 56 -0.39 11.26 -8.05
C LEU A 56 0.71 11.98 -7.24
N HIS A 57 1.97 12.06 -7.64
CA HIS A 57 2.50 12.36 -8.96
C HIS A 57 3.97 11.93 -9.03
N TYR A 58 4.29 10.76 -9.57
CA TYR A 58 5.67 10.53 -10.07
C TYR A 58 5.87 11.03 -11.52
N ALA A 59 4.80 11.49 -12.18
CA ALA A 59 4.87 12.09 -13.52
C ALA A 59 5.13 13.61 -13.51
N GLN A 60 5.31 14.26 -12.35
CA GLN A 60 5.63 15.70 -12.26
C GLN A 60 7.09 16.01 -11.89
N LEU A 61 7.95 14.99 -11.79
CA LEU A 61 9.40 15.19 -11.58
C LEU A 61 10.23 15.03 -12.84
N LEU A 62 9.61 14.84 -14.01
CA LEU A 62 10.31 15.06 -15.27
C LEU A 62 10.34 16.57 -15.48
N GLN A 63 11.50 17.17 -15.22
CA GLN A 63 11.76 18.53 -15.68
C GLN A 63 11.83 18.47 -17.22
N PRO A 64 11.48 19.54 -17.95
CA PRO A 64 11.62 19.56 -19.40
C PRO A 64 13.07 19.29 -19.89
N GLU A 65 14.03 19.30 -18.97
CA GLU A 65 15.45 19.01 -19.13
C GLU A 65 15.72 17.51 -19.40
N ASP A 66 14.91 16.60 -18.85
CA ASP A 66 15.04 15.15 -19.03
C ASP A 66 14.66 14.67 -20.44
N HIS A 67 14.11 15.55 -21.28
CA HIS A 67 13.68 15.25 -22.64
C HIS A 67 14.78 15.38 -23.72
N GLN A 68 16.05 15.64 -23.34
CA GLN A 68 17.13 15.86 -24.32
C GLN A 68 18.14 14.71 -24.43
N LEU A 69 17.66 13.47 -24.52
CA LEU A 69 18.54 12.31 -24.79
C LEU A 69 18.12 11.50 -26.01
N HIS A 70 17.53 12.13 -27.03
CA HIS A 70 17.49 11.55 -28.38
C HIS A 70 17.54 12.64 -29.45
N ARG A 71 18.76 13.01 -29.87
CA ARG A 71 19.00 13.55 -31.21
C ARG A 71 20.19 12.82 -31.82
#